data_AF-A0A382F5F6-F1
#
_entry.id   AF-A0A382F5F6-F1
#
_cell.length_a   1.000
_cell.length_b   1.000
_cell.length_c   1.000
_cell.angle_alpha   90.00
_cell.angle_beta   90.00
_cell.angle_gamma   90.00
#
_symmetry.space_group_name_H-M   'P 1'
#
loop_
_entity.id
_entity.type
_entity.pdbx_description
1 polymer ?
#
loop_
_entity_poly.entity_id
_entity_poly.type
_entity_poly.pdbx_seq_one_letter_code
_entity_poly.pdbx_strand_id
1 'polypeptide(L)'
;MVAIGPIISADCHIDLIWLPPDLFTGNARSSLKDRMPFVKETDEGPAWVSEKGSYFGLQNGMGSAGRKYVPGEIHRSDRMAAQGLYDDGKKGIRRLTEPGLRVKDQDLDGVRGEVLYGILGAAERLQDPEAAVEMM
;
A
#
# COMPACT_ATOMS: atom_id res chain seq x y z
N MET A 1 -9.00 33.63 -15.35
CA MET A 1 -8.17 32.49 -14.92
C MET A 1 -8.38 32.37 -13.42
N VAL A 2 -9.12 31.36 -12.95
CA VAL A 2 -9.27 31.17 -11.50
C VAL A 2 -7.94 30.64 -11.00
N ALA A 3 -7.25 31.41 -10.16
CA ALA A 3 -6.10 30.91 -9.42
C ALA A 3 -6.65 29.88 -8.42
N ILE A 4 -6.59 28.60 -8.80
CA ILE A 4 -6.80 27.51 -7.86
C ILE A 4 -5.62 27.55 -6.89
N GLY A 5 -5.92 27.85 -5.62
CA GLY A 5 -4.93 27.83 -4.55
C GLY A 5 -4.29 26.44 -4.39
N PRO A 6 -3.28 26.32 -3.51
CA PRO A 6 -2.61 25.04 -3.27
C PRO A 6 -3.63 23.95 -2.87
N ILE A 7 -3.58 22.79 -3.52
CA ILE A 7 -4.42 21.63 -3.19
C ILE A 7 -3.80 20.89 -2.01
N ILE A 8 -4.58 20.67 -0.96
CA ILE A 8 -4.23 19.79 0.16
C ILE A 8 -5.13 18.57 0.08
N SER A 9 -4.53 17.38 0.02
CA SER A 9 -5.28 16.13 0.08
C SER A 9 -5.56 15.75 1.54
N ALA A 10 -6.81 15.84 1.96
CA ALA A 10 -7.20 15.51 3.34
C ALA A 10 -7.31 14.00 3.60
N ASP A 11 -7.17 13.18 2.55
CA ASP A 11 -7.36 11.74 2.59
C ASP A 11 -6.41 11.03 1.63
N CYS A 12 -5.34 10.48 2.20
CA CYS A 12 -4.38 9.62 1.51
C CYS A 12 -4.00 8.43 2.39
N HIS A 13 -3.59 7.34 1.76
CA HIS A 13 -3.25 6.10 2.43
C HIS A 13 -1.91 5.55 1.96
N ILE A 14 -1.25 4.83 2.88
CA ILE A 14 -0.24 3.84 2.54
C ILE A 14 -0.79 2.47 2.96
N ASP A 15 -1.15 1.67 1.96
CA ASP A 15 -1.77 0.37 2.20
C ASP A 15 -0.74 -0.75 2.42
N LEU A 16 -1.15 -1.80 3.15
CA LEU A 16 -0.30 -2.92 3.57
C LEU A 16 0.54 -3.50 2.43
N ILE A 17 -0.06 -3.63 1.25
CA ILE A 17 0.56 -4.20 0.06
C ILE A 17 1.78 -3.42 -0.45
N TRP A 18 1.96 -2.17 -0.03
CA TRP A 18 3.10 -1.31 -0.39
C TRP A 18 4.17 -1.21 0.69
N LEU A 19 3.89 -1.70 1.90
CA LEU A 19 4.81 -1.65 3.03
C LEU A 19 5.97 -2.65 2.88
N PRO A 20 7.06 -2.48 3.64
CA PRO A 20 8.11 -3.49 3.77
C PRO A 20 7.52 -4.84 4.23
N PRO A 21 7.85 -5.97 3.57
CA PRO A 21 7.31 -7.30 3.90
C PRO A 21 7.50 -7.74 5.35
N ASP A 22 8.55 -7.23 6.00
CA ASP A 22 8.98 -7.58 7.34
C ASP A 22 8.57 -6.54 8.40
N LEU A 23 7.81 -5.50 8.02
CA LEU A 23 7.46 -4.42 8.94
C LEU A 23 6.83 -4.95 10.23
N PHE A 24 5.83 -5.83 10.12
CA PHE A 24 5.10 -6.32 11.29
C PHE A 24 5.79 -7.52 11.95
N THR A 25 6.31 -8.48 11.17
CA THR A 25 7.03 -9.64 11.71
C THR A 25 8.35 -9.22 12.40
N GLY A 26 8.96 -8.12 11.97
CA GLY A 26 10.16 -7.55 12.57
C GLY A 26 9.90 -6.72 13.83
N ASN A 27 8.81 -5.95 13.88
CA ASN A 27 8.59 -4.92 14.90
C ASN A 27 7.49 -5.23 15.93
N ALA A 28 6.58 -6.18 15.66
CA ALA A 28 5.56 -6.53 16.63
C ALA A 28 6.17 -7.12 17.90
N ARG A 29 5.45 -7.04 19.02
CA ARG A 29 5.87 -7.71 20.26
C ARG A 29 6.13 -9.21 20.03
N SER A 30 7.14 -9.76 20.69
CA SER A 30 7.62 -11.13 20.42
C SER A 30 6.54 -12.21 20.50
N SER A 31 5.54 -12.07 21.38
CA SER A 31 4.44 -13.03 21.50
C SER A 31 3.42 -12.98 20.35
N LEU A 32 3.49 -11.97 19.48
CA LEU A 32 2.53 -11.74 18.40
C LEU A 32 3.17 -11.77 17.01
N LYS A 33 4.50 -11.84 16.89
CA LYS A 33 5.21 -11.83 15.60
C LYS A 33 4.72 -12.92 14.64
N ASP A 34 4.53 -14.14 15.14
CA ASP A 34 4.05 -15.27 14.34
C ASP A 34 2.56 -15.15 13.93
N ARG A 35 1.86 -14.11 14.43
CA ARG A 35 0.46 -13.80 14.09
C ARG A 35 0.35 -12.63 13.11
N MET A 36 1.46 -11.99 12.76
CA MET A 36 1.48 -10.83 11.87
C MET A 36 1.34 -11.24 10.41
N PRO A 37 0.78 -10.36 9.55
CA PRO A 37 0.75 -10.62 8.13
C PRO A 37 2.18 -10.64 7.56
N PHE A 38 2.39 -11.47 6.55
CA PHE A 38 3.68 -11.64 5.87
C PHE A 38 3.47 -11.81 4.36
N VAL A 39 4.54 -11.66 3.59
CA VAL A 39 4.53 -11.92 2.14
C VAL A 39 4.93 -13.36 1.85
N LYS A 40 4.14 -14.02 1.00
CA LYS A 40 4.40 -15.38 0.50
C LYS A 40 4.33 -15.39 -1.03
N GLU A 41 5.20 -16.17 -1.67
CA GLU A 41 5.10 -16.41 -3.12
C GLU A 41 3.84 -17.23 -3.46
N THR A 42 3.14 -16.81 -4.51
CA THR A 42 1.95 -17.48 -5.06
C THR A 42 2.06 -17.58 -6.58
N ASP A 43 1.15 -18.33 -7.22
CA ASP A 43 1.10 -18.44 -8.68
C ASP A 43 0.84 -17.09 -9.38
N GLU A 44 0.25 -16.11 -8.69
CA GLU A 44 0.01 -14.76 -9.19
C GLU A 44 1.13 -13.77 -8.82
N GLY A 45 2.14 -14.22 -8.08
CA GLY A 45 3.25 -13.42 -7.54
C GLY A 45 3.23 -13.30 -6.02
N PRO A 46 4.12 -12.48 -5.44
CA PRO A 46 4.19 -12.28 -4.00
C PRO A 46 2.88 -11.67 -3.47
N ALA A 47 2.30 -12.27 -2.43
CA ALA A 47 1.06 -11.82 -1.84
C ALA A 47 1.14 -11.72 -0.32
N TRP A 48 0.45 -10.73 0.23
CA TRP A 48 0.30 -10.57 1.67
C TRP A 48 -0.78 -11.52 2.20
N VAL A 49 -0.40 -12.32 3.19
CA VAL A 49 -1.26 -13.33 3.84
C VAL A 49 -1.07 -13.32 5.36
N SER A 50 -1.90 -14.05 6.10
CA SER A 50 -1.65 -14.39 7.50
C SER A 50 -1.64 -15.91 7.71
N GLU A 51 -1.05 -16.39 8.80
CA GLU A 51 -1.07 -17.81 9.19
C GLU A 51 -2.50 -18.34 9.37
N LYS A 52 -3.45 -17.46 9.73
CA LYS A 52 -4.87 -17.79 9.86
C LYS A 52 -5.63 -17.83 8.52
N GLY A 53 -4.93 -17.63 7.40
CA GLY A 53 -5.49 -17.74 6.07
C GLY A 53 -6.13 -16.46 5.52
N SER A 54 -5.97 -15.31 6.19
CA SER A 54 -6.38 -14.02 5.62
C SER A 54 -5.54 -13.72 4.38
N TYR A 55 -6.18 -13.22 3.33
CA TYR A 55 -5.53 -12.71 2.13
C TYR A 55 -5.71 -11.20 2.04
N PHE A 56 -4.60 -10.47 1.88
CA PHE A 56 -4.63 -9.00 1.88
C PHE A 56 -4.42 -8.37 0.51
N GLY A 57 -3.87 -9.11 -0.45
CA GLY A 57 -3.60 -8.66 -1.81
C GLY A 57 -2.21 -8.99 -2.31
N LEU A 58 -2.01 -8.85 -3.61
CA LEU A 58 -0.69 -8.92 -4.25
C LEU A 58 0.18 -7.77 -3.74
N GLN A 59 1.44 -8.07 -3.44
CA GLN A 59 2.44 -7.07 -3.13
C GLN A 59 2.57 -6.10 -4.31
N ASN A 60 2.60 -4.79 -4.01
CA ASN A 60 2.65 -3.73 -5.02
C ASN A 60 1.50 -3.76 -6.05
N GLY A 61 0.36 -4.34 -5.66
CA GLY A 61 -0.86 -4.37 -6.46
C GLY A 61 -1.60 -3.03 -6.50
N MET A 62 -2.72 -3.03 -7.22
CA MET A 62 -3.61 -1.89 -7.42
C MET A 62 -4.65 -1.76 -6.29
N GLY A 63 -4.71 -0.56 -5.70
CA GLY A 63 -5.64 -0.21 -4.62
C GLY A 63 -5.32 -0.88 -3.29
N SER A 64 -6.16 -0.63 -2.28
CA SER A 64 -5.90 -1.06 -0.90
C SER A 64 -5.92 -2.57 -0.63
N ALA A 65 -6.48 -3.34 -1.56
CA ALA A 65 -6.56 -4.79 -1.49
C ALA A 65 -5.63 -5.50 -2.50
N GLY A 66 -4.66 -4.77 -3.08
CA GLY A 66 -3.65 -5.34 -3.97
C GLY A 66 -4.19 -6.20 -5.10
N ARG A 67 -5.15 -5.67 -5.86
CA ARG A 67 -5.64 -6.34 -7.07
C ARG A 67 -4.57 -6.31 -8.15
N LYS A 68 -4.59 -7.29 -9.06
CA LYS A 68 -3.78 -7.21 -10.28
C LYS A 68 -4.20 -5.99 -11.10
N TYR A 69 -3.23 -5.22 -11.58
CA TYR A 69 -3.49 -4.18 -12.56
C TYR A 69 -3.74 -4.81 -13.94
N VAL A 70 -4.81 -4.38 -14.60
CA VAL A 70 -5.19 -4.77 -15.96
C VAL A 70 -5.34 -3.51 -16.81
N PRO A 71 -4.54 -3.33 -17.88
CA PRO A 71 -4.62 -2.15 -18.74
C PRO A 71 -6.00 -1.96 -19.36
N GLY A 72 -6.51 -0.72 -19.31
CA GLY A 72 -7.76 -0.32 -19.97
C GLY A 72 -9.03 -0.57 -19.14
N GLU A 73 -8.94 -1.22 -17.98
CA GLU A 73 -10.11 -1.43 -17.11
C GLU A 73 -10.43 -0.21 -16.24
N ILE A 74 -9.40 0.50 -15.76
CA ILE A 74 -9.57 1.62 -14.82
C ILE A 74 -8.66 2.77 -15.24
N HIS A 75 -9.28 3.84 -15.78
CA HIS A 75 -8.56 5.00 -16.32
C HIS A 75 -7.54 5.63 -15.34
N ARG A 76 -7.89 5.78 -14.06
CA ARG A 76 -6.95 6.32 -13.05
C ARG A 76 -5.76 5.39 -12.83
N SER A 77 -5.97 4.08 -12.90
CA SER A 77 -4.91 3.08 -12.75
C SER A 77 -4.01 3.05 -13.98
N ASP A 78 -4.56 3.26 -15.18
CA ASP A 78 -3.77 3.41 -16.40
C ASP A 78 -2.86 4.63 -16.32
N ARG A 79 -3.35 5.76 -15.78
CA ARG A 79 -2.52 6.95 -15.52
C ARG A 79 -1.37 6.65 -14.56
N MET A 80 -1.63 5.94 -13.46
CA MET A 80 -0.60 5.52 -12.51
C MET A 80 0.42 4.57 -13.17
N ALA A 81 -0.05 3.63 -13.99
CA ALA A 81 0.81 2.70 -14.72
C ALA A 81 1.70 3.43 -15.74
N ALA A 82 1.17 4.44 -16.44
CA ALA A 82 1.93 5.25 -17.39
C ALA A 82 3.06 6.05 -16.73
N GLN A 83 2.96 6.34 -15.43
CA GLN A 83 4.05 6.94 -14.64
C GLN A 83 5.06 5.90 -14.13
N GLY A 84 4.82 4.61 -14.38
CA GLY A 84 5.70 3.51 -13.99
C GLY A 84 5.40 2.89 -12.63
N LEU A 85 4.31 3.28 -11.93
CA LEU A 85 4.07 2.88 -10.53
C LEU A 85 4.20 1.36 -10.29
N TYR A 86 3.54 0.55 -11.11
CA TYR A 86 3.53 -0.90 -10.94
C TYR A 86 4.84 -1.57 -11.37
N ASP A 87 5.50 -1.05 -12.41
CA ASP A 87 6.78 -1.59 -12.87
C ASP A 87 7.93 -1.23 -11.93
N ASP A 88 7.86 -0.05 -11.32
CA ASP A 88 8.74 0.36 -10.23
C ASP A 88 8.55 -0.56 -9.01
N GLY A 89 7.30 -0.86 -8.64
CA GLY A 89 6.97 -1.83 -7.60
C GLY A 89 7.62 -3.19 -7.82
N LYS A 90 7.52 -3.75 -9.04
CA LYS A 90 8.17 -5.03 -9.41
C LYS A 90 9.70 -5.00 -9.30
N LYS A 91 10.31 -3.82 -9.49
CA LYS A 91 11.77 -3.60 -9.34
C LYS A 91 12.17 -3.30 -7.89
N GLY A 92 11.23 -3.32 -6.95
CA GLY A 92 11.46 -2.98 -5.55
C GLY A 92 11.56 -1.49 -5.27
N ILE A 93 11.24 -0.62 -6.23
CA ILE A 93 11.22 0.84 -6.05
C ILE A 93 9.91 1.22 -5.35
N ARG A 94 10.02 1.78 -4.14
CA ARG A 94 8.88 2.00 -3.25
C ARG A 94 8.33 3.43 -3.30
N ARG A 95 7.86 3.87 -4.46
CA ARG A 95 7.40 5.26 -4.68
C ARG A 95 6.43 5.80 -3.62
N LEU A 96 5.52 4.96 -3.15
CA LEU A 96 4.46 5.34 -2.21
C LEU A 96 4.94 5.49 -0.76
N THR A 97 6.04 4.84 -0.38
CA THR A 97 6.59 4.88 1.00
C THR A 97 7.94 5.61 1.10
N GLU A 98 8.62 5.85 -0.03
CA GLU A 98 9.81 6.67 -0.10
C GLU A 98 9.43 8.16 -0.22
N PRO A 99 9.65 8.99 0.82
CA PRO A 99 9.14 10.35 0.84
C PRO A 99 9.59 11.20 -0.36
N GLY A 100 10.85 11.05 -0.78
CA GLY A 100 11.40 11.80 -1.91
C GLY A 100 10.83 11.41 -3.27
N LEU A 101 10.31 10.18 -3.42
CA LEU A 101 9.62 9.76 -4.63
C LEU A 101 8.15 10.19 -4.60
N ARG A 102 7.49 10.04 -3.44
CA ARG A 102 6.11 10.45 -3.23
C ARG A 102 5.87 11.93 -3.50
N VAL A 103 6.80 12.81 -3.11
CA VAL A 103 6.74 14.26 -3.42
C VAL A 103 6.70 14.51 -4.92
N LYS A 104 7.37 13.71 -5.76
CA LYS A 104 7.32 13.88 -7.22
C LYS A 104 5.95 13.53 -7.79
N ASP A 105 5.29 12.53 -7.22
CA ASP A 105 3.91 12.18 -7.59
C ASP A 105 2.93 13.28 -7.12
N GLN A 106 3.15 13.88 -5.94
CA GLN A 106 2.40 15.06 -5.49
C GLN A 106 2.56 16.25 -6.43
N ASP A 107 3.80 16.56 -6.86
CA ASP A 107 4.07 17.65 -7.82
C ASP A 107 3.36 17.41 -9.16
N LEU A 108 3.34 16.17 -9.64
CA LEU A 108 2.64 15.78 -10.87
C LEU A 108 1.12 15.99 -10.78
N ASP A 109 0.53 15.68 -9.63
CA ASP A 109 -0.91 15.82 -9.37
C ASP A 109 -1.30 17.23 -8.85
N GLY A 110 -0.34 18.14 -8.67
CA GLY A 110 -0.57 19.49 -8.17
C GLY A 110 -0.94 19.57 -6.67
N VAL A 111 -0.62 18.52 -5.91
CA VAL A 111 -0.85 18.41 -4.47
C VAL A 111 0.33 19.03 -3.71
N ARG A 112 0.04 19.91 -2.76
CA ARG A 112 1.05 20.63 -1.97
C ARG A 112 1.26 20.08 -0.57
N GLY A 113 0.36 19.20 -0.14
CA GLY A 113 0.44 18.51 1.13
C GLY A 113 -0.69 17.49 1.21
N GLU A 114 -0.50 16.50 2.07
CA GLU A 114 -1.50 15.48 2.29
C GLU A 114 -1.51 15.02 3.75
N VAL A 115 -2.66 14.52 4.18
CA VAL A 115 -2.79 13.74 5.41
C VAL A 115 -2.65 12.26 5.04
N LEU A 116 -1.67 11.58 5.63
CA LEU A 116 -1.44 10.15 5.41
C LEU A 116 -2.05 9.33 6.55
N TYR A 117 -2.99 8.48 6.19
CA TYR A 117 -3.54 7.42 7.02
C TYR A 117 -2.83 6.09 6.74
N GLY A 118 -2.95 5.18 7.70
CA GLY A 118 -2.38 3.84 7.62
C GLY A 118 -3.15 2.89 6.71
N ILE A 119 -2.95 1.60 6.97
CA ILE A 119 -3.36 0.47 6.14
C ILE A 119 -4.89 0.27 6.12
N LEU A 120 -5.55 0.73 5.05
CA LEU A 120 -7.01 0.78 5.00
C LEU A 120 -7.66 -0.60 5.18
N GLY A 121 -8.37 -0.78 6.30
CA GLY A 121 -9.12 -1.99 6.65
C GLY A 121 -8.26 -3.27 6.79
N ALA A 122 -6.93 -3.17 6.81
CA ALA A 122 -6.07 -4.35 6.89
C ALA A 122 -6.08 -4.97 8.30
N ALA A 123 -6.07 -4.16 9.35
CA ALA A 123 -6.14 -4.63 10.73
C ALA A 123 -7.43 -5.43 10.99
N GLU A 124 -8.58 -4.97 10.47
CA GLU A 124 -9.85 -5.68 10.57
C GLU A 124 -9.83 -7.03 9.82
N ARG A 125 -9.21 -7.07 8.64
CA ARG A 125 -9.06 -8.28 7.82
C ARG A 125 -8.12 -9.33 8.43
N LEU A 126 -7.32 -8.97 9.44
CA LEU A 126 -6.46 -9.93 10.14
C LEU A 126 -7.28 -11.00 10.90
N GLN A 127 -8.51 -10.68 11.30
CA GLN A 127 -9.38 -11.59 12.07
C GLN A 127 -8.72 -12.07 13.38
N ASP A 128 -7.88 -11.20 13.97
CA ASP A 128 -7.21 -11.44 15.23
C ASP A 128 -7.21 -10.12 16.04
N PRO A 129 -8.22 -9.90 16.91
CA PRO A 129 -8.38 -8.62 17.60
C PRO A 129 -7.20 -8.23 18.50
N GLU A 130 -6.51 -9.21 19.09
CA GLU A 130 -5.34 -8.93 19.92
C GLU A 130 -4.13 -8.56 19.05
N ALA A 131 -3.89 -9.30 17.96
CA ALA A 131 -2.77 -9.05 17.08
C ALA A 131 -2.96 -7.79 16.22
N ALA A 132 -4.21 -7.46 15.85
CA ALA A 132 -4.54 -6.30 15.03
C ALA A 132 -4.13 -4.95 15.67
N VAL A 133 -3.93 -4.91 17.00
CA VAL A 133 -3.42 -3.72 17.69
C VAL A 133 -1.99 -3.36 17.27
N GLU A 134 -1.17 -4.33 16.87
CA GLU A 134 0.19 -4.09 16.37
C GLU A 134 0.21 -3.49 14.95
N MET A 135 -0.97 -3.38 14.33
CA MET A 135 -1.17 -2.87 12.96
C MET A 135 -1.83 -1.49 12.90
N MET A 136 -2.11 -0.88 14.06
CA MET A 136 -2.78 0.42 14.23
C MET A 136 -1.82 1.46 14.82
#